data_AF-A0A132NR85-F1
#
_entry.id   AF-A0A132NR85-F1
#
_cell.length_a   1.000
_cell.length_b   1.000
_cell.length_c   1.000
_cell.angle_alpha   90.00
_cell.angle_beta   90.00
_cell.angle_gamma   90.00
#
_symmetry.space_group_name_H-M   'P 1'
#
loop_
_entity.id
_entity.type
_entity.pdbx_description
1 polymer ?
#
loop_
_entity_poly.entity_id
_entity_poly.type
_entity_poly.pdbx_seq_one_letter_code
_entity_poly.pdbx_strand_id
1 'polypeptide(L)'
;MPELMFAQLLWIGCTLQIVQAACTEQTADQPATTECKTNMCNVLIGGTGDENKYCSQCAKAAEAPINGVCKAISSDASGCALKSPNDGTCTQCGNGYFLYKGGCYGTGDTTGQKLCTTAATEGVCTVAATGYFVVPGAAKTDESVVACGDATTGVTIGGNKKYVGVADCTKCAAPSEIGGASGEATATCEACASTKIVKTDENGTTCIAEADCPTTNGYFLESGSPKNCKACAANCLTCTATTDDKCKSCAEGYFLGAANTATEGKCIKCDNVNDNSWKGVAGCTKCTRPNTSGASGTATCDECEAGKKPSEDKTKCNPCADTNCSFCDEQGACQKCSDGYTLEGGKCASSSANRSGLSTGAIAGISVAAVVVVGGLVGFLCWWFVCRGKA
;
A
#
# COMPACT_ATOMS: atom_id res chain seq x y z
N MET A 1 -7.90 29.19 82.39
CA MET A 1 -7.03 30.38 82.41
C MET A 1 -5.66 29.94 82.89
N PRO A 2 -4.56 30.37 82.26
CA PRO A 2 -4.48 30.99 80.92
C PRO A 2 -4.70 29.85 79.88
N GLU A 3 -4.06 29.60 78.72
CA GLU A 3 -3.04 30.23 77.84
C GLU A 3 -3.58 30.14 76.39
N LEU A 4 -3.39 31.12 75.49
CA LEU A 4 -2.18 31.43 74.70
C LEU A 4 -1.67 30.21 73.90
N MET A 5 -2.10 29.96 72.65
CA MET A 5 -1.95 30.79 71.43
C MET A 5 -0.52 31.26 71.18
N PHE A 6 0.24 30.51 70.37
CA PHE A 6 1.43 31.02 69.69
C PHE A 6 1.64 30.34 68.32
N ALA A 7 2.22 31.10 67.38
CA ALA A 7 2.79 30.65 66.10
C ALA A 7 1.92 29.75 65.18
N GLN A 8 0.97 30.37 64.46
CA GLN A 8 0.80 29.99 63.05
C GLN A 8 2.06 30.45 62.29
N LEU A 9 2.96 29.55 61.90
CA LEU A 9 4.01 29.82 60.91
C LEU A 9 4.61 28.51 60.39
N LEU A 10 4.85 28.46 59.07
CA LEU A 10 5.71 27.49 58.38
C LEU A 10 5.47 26.00 58.70
N TRP A 11 4.69 25.33 57.85
CA TRP A 11 5.16 24.14 57.09
C TRP A 11 4.20 23.80 55.94
N ILE A 12 3.88 24.79 55.09
CA ILE A 12 3.59 24.49 53.68
C ILE A 12 4.94 24.16 53.05
N GLY A 13 5.42 22.94 53.34
CA GLY A 13 6.60 22.38 52.69
C GLY A 13 6.27 22.23 51.22
N CYS A 14 6.76 23.15 50.38
CA CYS A 14 6.67 23.01 48.94
C CYS A 14 7.38 21.70 48.57
N THR A 15 6.59 20.66 48.31
CA THR A 15 7.09 19.41 47.73
C THR A 15 7.46 19.69 46.29
N LEU A 16 8.61 20.34 46.11
CA LEU A 16 9.31 20.45 44.83
C LEU A 16 9.78 19.04 44.45
N GLN A 17 8.84 18.20 44.05
CA GLN A 17 9.13 16.93 43.44
C GLN A 17 9.93 17.24 42.19
N ILE A 18 11.21 16.85 42.19
CA ILE A 18 12.06 16.88 41.02
C ILE A 18 11.58 15.71 40.13
N VAL A 19 10.44 15.92 39.48
CA VAL A 19 9.90 15.03 38.46
C VAL A 19 10.84 15.15 37.27
N GLN A 20 11.69 14.14 37.11
CA GLN A 20 12.77 14.17 36.14
C GLN A 20 12.21 13.90 34.73
N ALA A 21 12.53 14.78 33.78
CA ALA A 21 12.29 14.62 32.34
C ALA A 21 10.82 14.49 31.87
N ALA A 22 10.03 15.53 32.10
CA ALA A 22 8.99 15.92 31.14
C ALA A 22 9.41 17.24 30.46
N CYS A 23 8.99 17.48 29.22
CA CYS A 23 9.30 18.73 28.52
C CYS A 23 8.42 19.88 29.03
N THR A 24 9.04 20.93 29.56
CA THR A 24 8.36 22.10 30.14
C THR A 24 8.24 23.22 29.11
N GLU A 25 7.01 23.66 28.82
CA GLU A 25 6.76 24.84 27.99
C GLU A 25 6.62 26.13 28.81
N GLN A 26 7.01 27.25 28.21
CA GLN A 26 6.81 28.59 28.76
C GLN A 26 5.33 28.89 29.04
N THR A 27 5.05 29.50 30.18
CA THR A 27 3.68 29.76 30.68
C THR A 27 3.25 31.22 30.65
N ALA A 28 4.10 32.13 30.14
CA ALA A 28 3.85 33.57 30.08
C ALA A 28 4.49 34.23 28.84
N ASP A 29 4.11 35.48 28.55
CA ASP A 29 4.59 36.28 27.41
C ASP A 29 6.09 36.68 27.47
N GLN A 30 6.83 36.23 28.47
CA GLN A 30 8.26 36.45 28.63
C GLN A 30 8.97 35.10 28.78
N PRO A 31 9.95 34.77 27.92
CA PRO A 31 10.59 33.47 27.96
C PRO A 31 11.46 33.34 29.21
N ALA A 32 11.24 32.32 30.06
CA ALA A 32 12.16 32.02 31.15
C ALA A 32 13.42 31.30 30.62
N THR A 33 14.43 31.12 31.47
CA THR A 33 15.59 30.28 31.12
C THR A 33 15.18 28.81 31.07
N THR A 34 15.74 28.05 30.13
CA THR A 34 15.62 26.58 30.00
C THR A 34 14.20 26.06 29.71
N GLU A 35 13.25 26.94 29.39
CA GLU A 35 11.90 26.55 28.96
C GLU A 35 11.82 26.30 27.45
N CYS A 36 11.01 25.33 27.06
CA CYS A 36 10.62 25.16 25.67
C CYS A 36 9.60 26.25 25.28
N LYS A 37 9.61 26.65 24.01
CA LYS A 37 8.60 27.59 23.48
C LYS A 37 7.22 26.91 23.43
N THR A 38 6.15 27.69 23.53
CA THR A 38 4.77 27.15 23.57
C THR A 38 4.44 26.35 22.29
N ASN A 39 3.86 25.16 22.46
CA ASN A 39 3.61 24.11 21.47
C ASN A 39 4.88 23.49 20.82
N MET A 40 6.06 23.66 21.41
CA MET A 40 7.33 23.12 20.90
C MET A 40 7.85 21.89 21.65
N CYS A 41 7.16 21.41 22.68
CA CYS A 41 7.33 20.06 23.24
C CYS A 41 6.67 19.00 22.32
N ASN A 42 7.12 18.97 21.06
CA ASN A 42 6.49 18.25 19.95
C ASN A 42 7.38 17.16 19.30
N VAL A 43 8.63 17.00 19.77
CA VAL A 43 9.54 15.96 19.27
C VAL A 43 9.34 14.69 20.08
N LEU A 44 8.82 13.61 19.47
CA LEU A 44 8.66 12.31 20.13
C LEU A 44 9.90 11.43 19.92
N ILE A 45 10.48 10.90 21.01
CA ILE A 45 11.69 10.07 20.96
C ILE A 45 11.59 8.85 21.91
N GLY A 46 11.47 7.65 21.34
CA GLY A 46 11.44 6.38 22.08
C GLY A 46 10.08 5.95 22.64
N GLY A 47 9.00 6.65 22.28
CA GLY A 47 7.63 6.31 22.63
C GLY A 47 6.63 7.35 22.11
N THR A 48 5.35 7.13 22.34
CA THR A 48 4.25 8.02 21.93
C THR A 48 3.58 8.77 23.10
N GLY A 49 3.94 8.45 24.34
CA GLY A 49 3.43 9.12 25.54
C GLY A 49 4.08 10.49 25.80
N ASP A 50 3.48 11.27 26.69
CA ASP A 50 3.95 12.61 27.04
C ASP A 50 5.35 12.62 27.67
N GLU A 51 5.73 11.53 28.36
CA GLU A 51 7.07 11.29 28.90
C GLU A 51 8.16 11.06 27.84
N ASN A 52 7.76 10.94 26.56
CA ASN A 52 8.67 10.87 25.42
C ASN A 52 8.63 12.14 24.54
N LYS A 53 8.01 13.23 25.01
CA LYS A 53 8.05 14.54 24.36
C LYS A 53 9.29 15.34 24.76
N TYR A 54 9.92 15.93 23.74
CA TYR A 54 11.14 16.73 23.84
C TYR A 54 10.97 18.04 23.05
N CYS A 55 11.82 19.02 23.34
CA CYS A 55 11.75 20.36 22.76
C CYS A 55 12.39 20.43 21.36
N SER A 56 11.71 21.06 20.39
CA SER A 56 12.29 21.44 19.08
C SER A 56 12.81 22.87 19.02
N GLN A 57 12.25 23.78 19.82
CA GLN A 57 12.60 25.21 19.80
C GLN A 57 12.48 25.83 21.19
N CYS A 58 13.57 26.42 21.68
CA CYS A 58 13.61 27.03 23.00
C CYS A 58 12.90 28.39 23.06
N ALA A 59 12.40 28.73 24.25
CA ALA A 59 11.73 30.00 24.51
C ALA A 59 12.69 31.19 24.31
N LYS A 60 13.97 31.02 24.69
CA LYS A 60 15.03 32.00 24.48
C LYS A 60 15.83 31.76 23.23
N ALA A 61 16.01 32.82 22.45
CA ALA A 61 16.85 32.86 21.25
C ALA A 61 18.32 32.43 21.49
N ALA A 62 18.87 32.69 22.68
CA ALA A 62 20.25 32.34 23.05
C ALA A 62 20.39 30.91 23.66
N GLU A 63 19.31 30.13 23.65
CA GLU A 63 19.28 28.73 24.10
C GLU A 63 18.95 27.82 22.91
N ALA A 64 19.26 26.53 23.00
CA ALA A 64 18.80 25.53 22.03
C ALA A 64 18.57 24.15 22.70
N PRO A 65 17.82 23.23 22.04
CA PRO A 65 17.56 21.92 22.61
C PRO A 65 18.79 21.02 22.50
N ILE A 66 19.41 20.70 23.64
CA ILE A 66 20.54 19.78 23.73
C ILE A 66 20.06 18.49 24.41
N ASN A 67 19.99 17.41 23.66
CA ASN A 67 19.24 16.19 24.00
C ASN A 67 17.75 16.48 24.29
N GLY A 68 17.17 17.42 23.55
CA GLY A 68 15.75 17.80 23.67
C GLY A 68 15.40 18.69 24.87
N VAL A 69 16.40 19.13 25.65
CA VAL A 69 16.24 20.05 26.80
C VAL A 69 16.95 21.37 26.52
N CYS A 70 16.28 22.50 26.76
CA CYS A 70 16.83 23.83 26.49
C CYS A 70 18.01 24.19 27.38
N LYS A 71 19.12 24.61 26.77
CA LYS A 71 20.35 25.04 27.45
C LYS A 71 20.93 26.27 26.76
N ALA A 72 21.55 27.16 27.53
CA ALA A 72 22.24 28.33 27.00
C ALA A 72 23.50 27.93 26.21
N ILE A 73 23.62 28.42 24.99
CA ILE A 73 24.73 28.09 24.09
C ILE A 73 25.81 29.15 24.23
N SER A 74 26.81 28.86 25.07
CA SER A 74 27.91 29.79 25.39
C SER A 74 29.30 29.13 25.45
N SER A 75 29.37 27.85 25.83
CA SER A 75 30.62 27.05 25.82
C SER A 75 30.35 25.55 26.02
N ASP A 76 29.22 25.02 25.53
CA ASP A 76 28.79 23.65 25.82
C ASP A 76 29.36 22.61 24.84
N ALA A 77 29.35 21.34 25.26
CA ALA A 77 29.99 20.25 24.53
C ALA A 77 29.21 19.77 23.29
N SER A 78 28.01 20.27 23.00
CA SER A 78 27.23 19.84 21.83
C SER A 78 27.77 20.37 20.51
N GLY A 79 28.57 21.44 20.55
CA GLY A 79 29.00 22.17 19.35
C GLY A 79 27.86 22.82 18.58
N CYS A 80 26.69 23.02 19.20
CA CYS A 80 25.55 23.71 18.60
C CYS A 80 25.98 25.10 18.10
N ALA A 81 25.85 25.36 16.81
CA ALA A 81 25.79 26.72 16.30
C ALA A 81 24.33 27.14 16.28
N LEU A 82 23.99 28.23 16.99
CA LEU A 82 22.66 28.81 16.93
C LEU A 82 22.35 29.31 15.51
N LYS A 83 21.07 29.18 15.13
CA LYS A 83 20.54 29.77 13.90
C LYS A 83 20.73 31.29 13.87
N SER A 84 20.81 31.86 12.67
CA SER A 84 20.89 33.31 12.46
C SER A 84 19.72 33.78 11.58
N PRO A 85 18.88 34.74 12.05
CA PRO A 85 18.85 35.27 13.41
C PRO A 85 18.48 34.18 14.43
N ASN A 86 18.97 34.36 15.66
CA ASN A 86 18.75 33.46 16.78
C ASN A 86 17.25 33.27 17.07
N ASP A 87 16.75 32.04 16.94
CA ASP A 87 15.33 31.71 17.15
C ASP A 87 15.08 30.60 18.18
N GLY A 88 16.11 30.12 18.87
CA GLY A 88 16.01 29.03 19.85
C GLY A 88 16.34 27.63 19.30
N THR A 89 17.02 27.54 18.15
CA THR A 89 17.40 26.28 17.48
C THR A 89 18.87 26.24 17.04
N CYS A 90 19.42 25.02 16.87
CA CYS A 90 20.74 24.77 16.28
C CYS A 90 20.64 24.63 14.75
N THR A 91 21.69 25.02 14.02
CA THR A 91 21.86 24.77 12.57
C THR A 91 22.99 23.82 12.22
N GLN A 92 23.83 23.45 13.18
CA GLN A 92 24.82 22.37 13.08
C GLN A 92 25.25 21.94 14.49
N CYS A 93 25.82 20.74 14.60
CA CYS A 93 26.32 20.15 15.85
C CYS A 93 27.81 19.77 15.73
N GLY A 94 28.45 19.48 16.88
CA GLY A 94 29.84 19.08 16.97
C GLY A 94 30.05 17.55 17.04
N ASN A 95 31.32 17.16 17.18
CA ASN A 95 31.75 15.78 17.32
C ASN A 95 31.00 15.01 18.42
N GLY A 96 30.48 13.82 18.10
CA GLY A 96 29.69 12.99 19.03
C GLY A 96 28.23 13.40 19.18
N TYR A 97 27.80 14.47 18.49
CA TYR A 97 26.42 14.92 18.39
C TYR A 97 25.92 14.83 16.93
N PHE A 98 24.63 15.04 16.72
CA PHE A 98 23.99 15.13 15.42
C PHE A 98 22.73 16.00 15.50
N LEU A 99 22.34 16.61 14.37
CA LEU A 99 21.19 17.50 14.28
C LEU A 99 19.89 16.69 14.09
N TYR A 100 18.87 16.97 14.91
CA TYR A 100 17.53 16.40 14.79
C TYR A 100 16.44 17.34 15.34
N LYS A 101 15.39 17.55 14.55
CA LYS A 101 14.29 18.51 14.69
C LYS A 101 14.70 19.84 15.35
N GLY A 102 15.79 20.43 14.86
CA GLY A 102 16.33 21.73 15.33
C GLY A 102 17.18 21.72 16.62
N GLY A 103 17.46 20.55 17.20
CA GLY A 103 18.32 20.39 18.38
C GLY A 103 19.53 19.49 18.14
N CYS A 104 20.52 19.57 19.01
CA CYS A 104 21.71 18.70 18.98
C CYS A 104 21.58 17.55 19.98
N TYR A 105 21.66 16.32 19.48
CA TYR A 105 21.53 15.09 20.26
C TYR A 105 22.85 14.32 20.28
N GLY A 106 23.30 13.90 21.46
CA GLY A 106 24.63 13.28 21.66
C GLY A 106 24.55 11.76 21.79
N THR A 107 25.41 11.01 21.10
CA THR A 107 25.41 9.53 21.16
C THR A 107 25.95 8.97 22.49
N GLY A 108 26.45 9.83 23.38
CA GLY A 108 26.73 9.49 24.79
C GLY A 108 25.54 9.68 25.74
N ASP A 109 24.44 10.28 25.28
CA ASP A 109 23.21 10.51 26.06
C ASP A 109 22.18 9.41 25.77
N THR A 110 21.33 9.06 26.73
CA THR A 110 20.31 8.02 26.56
C THR A 110 19.20 8.43 25.58
N THR A 111 18.93 9.74 25.43
CA THR A 111 17.99 10.29 24.45
C THR A 111 18.60 10.27 23.05
N GLY A 112 19.88 10.65 22.90
CA GLY A 112 20.57 10.58 21.61
C GLY A 112 20.69 9.14 21.09
N GLN A 113 20.98 8.18 21.98
CA GLN A 113 21.03 6.75 21.65
C GLN A 113 19.69 6.16 21.19
N LYS A 114 18.53 6.76 21.53
CA LYS A 114 17.21 6.38 20.98
C LYS A 114 17.05 6.77 19.50
N LEU A 115 17.87 7.69 18.98
CA LEU A 115 17.86 8.18 17.59
C LEU A 115 19.03 7.62 16.76
N CYS A 116 20.22 7.60 17.36
CA CYS A 116 21.49 7.32 16.69
C CYS A 116 22.48 6.67 17.65
N THR A 117 23.07 5.55 17.27
CA THR A 117 24.03 4.80 18.09
C THR A 117 25.49 5.18 17.80
N THR A 118 25.77 5.76 16.62
CA THR A 118 27.11 6.27 16.26
C THR A 118 27.00 7.52 15.38
N ALA A 119 27.72 8.58 15.74
CA ALA A 119 27.86 9.80 14.95
C ALA A 119 29.31 10.03 14.51
N ALA A 120 29.48 10.65 13.34
CA ALA A 120 30.78 11.05 12.80
C ALA A 120 31.35 12.29 13.50
N THR A 121 32.67 12.49 13.34
CA THR A 121 33.43 13.61 13.90
C THR A 121 32.90 14.99 13.47
N GLU A 122 32.25 15.07 12.31
CA GLU A 122 31.66 16.29 11.77
C GLU A 122 30.28 16.63 12.34
N GLY A 123 29.67 15.79 13.19
CA GLY A 123 28.36 16.09 13.78
C GLY A 123 27.15 15.54 13.00
N VAL A 124 27.29 14.35 12.39
CA VAL A 124 26.26 13.68 11.56
C VAL A 124 26.08 12.24 12.05
N CYS A 125 24.85 11.75 12.14
CA CYS A 125 24.58 10.34 12.45
C CYS A 125 25.08 9.40 11.34
N THR A 126 25.80 8.33 11.69
CA THR A 126 26.25 7.30 10.73
C THR A 126 25.65 5.92 10.99
N VAL A 127 25.13 5.67 12.20
CA VAL A 127 24.33 4.47 12.51
C VAL A 127 23.09 4.90 13.29
N ALA A 128 21.93 4.85 12.64
CA ALA A 128 20.65 5.14 13.28
C ALA A 128 20.24 4.04 14.27
N ALA A 129 19.42 4.40 15.26
CA ALA A 129 18.80 3.46 16.18
C ALA A 129 17.54 2.81 15.56
N THR A 130 17.08 1.69 16.12
CA THR A 130 15.84 1.03 15.70
C THR A 130 14.66 2.01 15.73
N GLY A 131 13.92 2.10 14.62
CA GLY A 131 12.84 3.08 14.44
C GLY A 131 13.26 4.37 13.73
N TYR A 132 14.54 4.50 13.38
CA TYR A 132 15.09 5.62 12.60
C TYR A 132 15.96 5.12 11.45
N PHE A 133 16.15 5.95 10.43
CA PHE A 133 17.13 5.73 9.36
C PHE A 133 18.03 6.95 9.18
N VAL A 134 19.29 6.73 8.80
CA VAL A 134 20.25 7.80 8.48
C VAL A 134 19.86 8.43 7.15
N VAL A 135 19.89 9.76 7.08
CA VAL A 135 19.56 10.52 5.88
C VAL A 135 20.72 10.45 4.87
N PRO A 136 20.55 9.84 3.68
CA PRO A 136 21.64 9.68 2.74
C PRO A 136 22.13 11.01 2.17
N GLY A 137 23.44 11.26 2.25
CA GLY A 137 24.08 12.49 1.77
C GLY A 137 23.93 13.70 2.69
N ALA A 138 23.42 13.54 3.92
CA ALA A 138 23.29 14.64 4.89
C ALA A 138 24.66 15.20 5.32
N ALA A 139 24.79 16.53 5.31
CA ALA A 139 25.89 17.24 5.96
C ALA A 139 25.54 17.58 7.42
N LYS A 140 26.49 18.14 8.17
CA LYS A 140 26.28 18.56 9.57
C LYS A 140 25.28 19.69 9.78
N THR A 141 24.85 20.32 8.68
CA THR A 141 23.79 21.34 8.65
C THR A 141 22.42 20.77 8.30
N ASP A 142 22.34 19.48 7.97
CA ASP A 142 21.11 18.76 7.65
C ASP A 142 20.67 17.88 8.83
N GLU A 143 19.37 17.62 8.92
CA GLU A 143 18.82 16.64 9.87
C GLU A 143 19.41 15.26 9.56
N SER A 144 20.04 14.63 10.55
CA SER A 144 20.84 13.42 10.32
C SER A 144 20.04 12.11 10.26
N VAL A 145 18.84 12.10 10.85
CA VAL A 145 17.95 10.92 10.91
C VAL A 145 16.50 11.31 10.68
N VAL A 146 15.73 10.38 10.11
CA VAL A 146 14.27 10.46 10.02
C VAL A 146 13.66 9.23 10.69
N ALA A 147 12.55 9.41 11.41
CA ALA A 147 11.83 8.30 12.02
C ALA A 147 11.18 7.42 10.94
N CYS A 148 11.23 6.11 11.08
CA CYS A 148 10.63 5.17 10.13
C CYS A 148 9.13 5.43 9.91
N GLY A 149 8.41 5.99 10.90
CA GLY A 149 7.00 6.37 10.79
C GLY A 149 6.71 7.75 10.17
N ASP A 150 7.70 8.61 9.95
CA ASP A 150 7.51 10.01 9.50
C ASP A 150 7.33 10.08 7.97
N ALA A 151 6.19 9.58 7.50
CA ALA A 151 5.81 9.51 6.09
C ALA A 151 5.28 10.82 5.50
N THR A 152 5.06 11.85 6.33
CA THR A 152 4.43 13.11 5.90
C THR A 152 5.38 14.31 5.97
N THR A 153 6.24 14.39 6.99
CA THR A 153 7.16 15.52 7.19
C THR A 153 8.54 15.18 6.67
N GLY A 154 9.12 14.11 7.20
CA GLY A 154 10.47 13.65 6.89
C GLY A 154 11.55 14.73 7.09
N VAL A 155 12.42 14.85 6.10
CA VAL A 155 13.43 15.91 5.91
C VAL A 155 13.46 16.33 4.44
N THR A 156 13.93 17.54 4.15
CA THR A 156 14.45 17.88 2.81
C THR A 156 15.86 18.47 2.96
N ILE A 157 16.86 17.82 2.37
CA ILE A 157 18.26 18.26 2.36
C ILE A 157 18.63 18.91 1.03
N GLY A 158 19.66 19.77 1.03
CA GLY A 158 20.11 20.46 -0.19
C GLY A 158 19.02 21.27 -0.90
N GLY A 159 17.99 21.71 -0.17
CA GLY A 159 16.81 22.41 -0.68
C GLY A 159 15.75 21.55 -1.37
N ASN A 160 16.14 20.47 -2.09
CA ASN A 160 15.23 19.75 -3.00
C ASN A 160 15.28 18.20 -2.92
N LYS A 161 16.07 17.59 -2.01
CA LYS A 161 16.13 16.13 -1.83
C LYS A 161 15.31 15.72 -0.59
N LYS A 162 14.07 15.26 -0.78
CA LYS A 162 13.17 14.86 0.30
C LYS A 162 13.34 13.38 0.66
N TYR A 163 13.39 13.09 1.96
CA TYR A 163 13.42 11.72 2.48
C TYR A 163 12.33 11.53 3.53
N VAL A 164 11.55 10.44 3.42
CA VAL A 164 10.38 10.15 4.26
C VAL A 164 10.36 8.70 4.75
N GLY A 165 9.67 8.47 5.86
CA GLY A 165 9.34 7.15 6.37
C GLY A 165 8.10 6.54 5.69
N VAL A 166 7.58 5.46 6.27
CA VAL A 166 6.35 4.77 5.88
C VAL A 166 5.38 4.81 7.05
N ALA A 167 4.11 5.15 6.80
CA ALA A 167 3.12 5.29 7.86
C ALA A 167 2.98 3.98 8.67
N ASP A 168 2.90 4.11 10.00
CA ASP A 168 2.89 3.00 10.96
C ASP A 168 4.13 2.08 10.93
N CYS A 169 5.26 2.49 10.33
CA CYS A 169 6.48 1.69 10.30
C CYS A 169 7.34 1.86 11.58
N THR A 170 7.78 0.76 12.18
CA THR A 170 8.57 0.70 13.42
C THR A 170 10.03 0.26 13.22
N LYS A 171 10.36 -0.34 12.08
CA LYS A 171 11.73 -0.67 11.66
C LYS A 171 11.83 -0.56 10.14
N CYS A 172 12.87 0.11 9.63
CA CYS A 172 13.05 0.36 8.21
C CYS A 172 14.53 0.38 7.83
N ALA A 173 14.82 0.08 6.57
CA ALA A 173 16.11 0.34 5.94
C ALA A 173 16.09 1.72 5.26
N ALA A 174 17.23 2.41 5.30
CA ALA A 174 17.40 3.70 4.63
C ALA A 174 17.21 3.58 3.10
N PRO A 175 16.63 4.59 2.43
CA PRO A 175 16.60 4.65 0.97
C PRO A 175 18.01 4.84 0.39
N SER A 176 18.17 4.63 -0.91
CA SER A 176 19.37 5.06 -1.65
C SER A 176 19.48 6.58 -1.71
N GLU A 177 20.70 7.12 -1.85
CA GLU A 177 20.88 8.56 -2.03
C GLU A 177 20.27 9.03 -3.36
N ILE A 178 19.54 10.14 -3.31
CA ILE A 178 19.01 10.82 -4.50
C ILE A 178 20.20 11.42 -5.28
N GLY A 179 20.65 10.73 -6.32
CA GLY A 179 21.76 11.16 -7.19
C GLY A 179 21.45 12.34 -8.14
N GLY A 180 20.23 12.89 -8.09
CA GLY A 180 19.81 14.05 -8.88
C GLY A 180 19.86 15.38 -8.11
N ALA A 181 19.52 16.47 -8.79
CA ALA A 181 19.40 17.81 -8.17
C ALA A 181 18.13 17.96 -7.29
N SER A 182 17.14 17.08 -7.47
CA SER A 182 15.89 17.03 -6.72
C SER A 182 15.32 15.61 -6.73
N GLY A 183 14.44 15.31 -5.79
CA GLY A 183 13.69 14.04 -5.74
C GLY A 183 13.05 13.80 -4.39
N GLU A 184 12.24 12.74 -4.31
CA GLU A 184 11.73 12.20 -3.05
C GLU A 184 12.05 10.71 -2.98
N ALA A 185 12.49 10.22 -1.81
CA ALA A 185 12.81 8.81 -1.60
C ALA A 185 12.31 8.31 -0.23
N THR A 186 11.61 7.19 -0.26
CA THR A 186 10.92 6.59 0.89
C THR A 186 11.73 5.44 1.47
N ALA A 187 11.85 5.37 2.80
CA ALA A 187 12.50 4.24 3.48
C ALA A 187 11.76 2.91 3.28
N THR A 188 12.51 1.81 3.18
CA THR A 188 11.92 0.47 3.02
C THR A 188 11.51 -0.08 4.38
N CYS A 189 10.21 -0.25 4.62
CA CYS A 189 9.70 -0.76 5.88
C CYS A 189 9.94 -2.27 6.04
N GLU A 190 10.48 -2.66 7.20
CA GLU A 190 10.80 -4.04 7.57
C GLU A 190 9.89 -4.57 8.69
N ALA A 191 9.32 -3.69 9.51
CA ALA A 191 8.32 -4.03 10.52
C ALA A 191 7.34 -2.88 10.75
N CYS A 192 6.06 -3.22 10.92
CA CYS A 192 4.98 -2.28 11.19
C CYS A 192 4.63 -2.20 12.68
N ALA A 193 3.79 -1.24 13.05
CA ALA A 193 3.22 -1.09 14.38
C ALA A 193 2.03 -2.04 14.61
N SER A 194 1.75 -2.31 15.89
CA SER A 194 0.56 -3.04 16.33
C SER A 194 0.43 -4.42 15.65
N THR A 195 -0.70 -4.73 15.02
CA THR A 195 -0.98 -5.98 14.31
C THR A 195 -0.91 -5.83 12.79
N LYS A 196 -0.30 -4.75 12.27
CA LYS A 196 -0.14 -4.52 10.84
C LYS A 196 0.96 -5.38 10.24
N ILE A 197 0.85 -5.67 8.96
CA ILE A 197 1.84 -6.41 8.17
C ILE A 197 2.46 -5.51 7.10
N VAL A 198 3.69 -5.82 6.69
CA VAL A 198 4.34 -5.17 5.56
C VAL A 198 3.72 -5.67 4.27
N LYS A 199 3.14 -4.76 3.48
CA LYS A 199 2.85 -4.96 2.06
C LYS A 199 4.06 -4.53 1.24
N THR A 200 4.44 -5.34 0.26
CA THR A 200 5.51 -5.02 -0.70
C THR A 200 5.02 -5.13 -2.13
N ASP A 201 5.27 -4.09 -2.92
CA ASP A 201 5.00 -4.04 -4.36
C ASP A 201 6.09 -3.23 -5.10
N GLU A 202 5.91 -3.01 -6.40
CA GLU A 202 6.87 -2.31 -7.28
C GLU A 202 7.16 -0.85 -6.88
N ASN A 203 6.29 -0.23 -6.07
CA ASN A 203 6.46 1.12 -5.54
C ASN A 203 7.12 1.14 -4.14
N GLY A 204 7.48 -0.02 -3.59
CA GLY A 204 8.11 -0.16 -2.28
C GLY A 204 7.20 -0.83 -1.24
N THR A 205 7.15 -0.23 -0.04
CA THR A 205 6.54 -0.87 1.16
C THR A 205 5.50 -0.01 1.86
N THR A 206 4.42 -0.62 2.34
CA THR A 206 3.36 0.03 3.14
C THR A 206 2.91 -0.86 4.30
N CYS A 207 2.29 -0.28 5.34
CA CYS A 207 1.77 -1.02 6.49
C CYS A 207 0.23 -1.10 6.47
N ILE A 208 -0.30 -2.31 6.31
CA ILE A 208 -1.74 -2.61 6.18
C ILE A 208 -2.21 -3.60 7.26
N ALA A 209 -3.52 -3.76 7.49
CA ALA A 209 -3.99 -4.90 8.30
C ALA A 209 -3.87 -6.20 7.49
N GLU A 210 -3.74 -7.36 8.15
CA GLU A 210 -3.62 -8.66 7.46
C GLU A 210 -4.81 -8.94 6.52
N ALA A 211 -6.01 -8.53 6.94
CA ALA A 211 -7.25 -8.67 6.16
C ALA A 211 -7.31 -7.80 4.90
N ASP A 212 -6.49 -6.74 4.81
CA ASP A 212 -6.45 -5.83 3.66
C ASP A 212 -5.56 -6.37 2.52
N CYS A 213 -4.85 -7.49 2.73
CA CYS A 213 -4.00 -8.08 1.71
C CYS A 213 -4.85 -8.71 0.59
N PRO A 214 -4.77 -8.23 -0.67
CA PRO A 214 -5.65 -8.65 -1.75
C PRO A 214 -5.21 -10.00 -2.36
N THR A 215 -5.31 -11.06 -1.55
CA THR A 215 -4.87 -12.44 -1.87
C THR A 215 -5.60 -13.10 -3.05
N THR A 216 -6.68 -12.49 -3.53
CA THR A 216 -7.44 -12.88 -4.72
C THR A 216 -7.13 -12.04 -5.97
N ASN A 217 -6.31 -11.00 -5.83
CA ASN A 217 -6.04 -10.02 -6.88
C ASN A 217 -4.57 -9.54 -6.86
N GLY A 218 -3.66 -10.41 -7.29
CA GLY A 218 -2.26 -10.08 -7.57
C GLY A 218 -1.30 -10.10 -6.38
N TYR A 219 -1.72 -10.56 -5.21
CA TYR A 219 -0.88 -10.66 -4.00
C TYR A 219 -1.06 -12.01 -3.29
N PHE A 220 -0.18 -12.32 -2.35
CA PHE A 220 -0.30 -13.45 -1.43
C PHE A 220 0.22 -13.09 -0.02
N LEU A 221 -0.26 -13.82 0.99
CA LEU A 221 0.31 -13.78 2.34
C LEU A 221 1.48 -14.75 2.43
N GLU A 222 2.68 -14.23 2.62
CA GLU A 222 3.89 -15.00 2.87
C GLU A 222 3.89 -15.55 4.31
N SER A 223 4.22 -16.84 4.45
CA SER A 223 4.31 -17.51 5.75
C SER A 223 5.45 -16.95 6.59
N GLY A 224 5.11 -16.31 7.70
CA GLY A 224 6.08 -15.74 8.65
C GLY A 224 5.40 -15.23 9.92
N SER A 225 6.21 -14.73 10.87
CA SER A 225 5.77 -14.04 12.08
C SER A 225 6.61 -12.77 12.28
N PRO A 226 6.12 -11.57 11.91
CA PRO A 226 4.85 -11.31 11.21
C PRO A 226 4.82 -11.89 9.78
N LYS A 227 3.62 -12.03 9.22
CA LYS A 227 3.43 -12.31 7.78
C LYS A 227 3.74 -11.08 6.94
N ASN A 228 4.02 -11.27 5.65
CA ASN A 228 4.13 -10.19 4.68
C ASN A 228 3.06 -10.35 3.59
N CYS A 229 2.55 -9.25 3.05
CA CYS A 229 1.69 -9.24 1.86
C CYS A 229 2.53 -8.91 0.63
N LYS A 230 2.91 -9.92 -0.16
CA LYS A 230 3.79 -9.72 -1.32
C LYS A 230 3.02 -9.79 -2.63
N ALA A 231 3.39 -8.97 -3.60
CA ALA A 231 2.89 -9.07 -4.96
C ALA A 231 3.23 -10.44 -5.58
N CYS A 232 2.32 -10.96 -6.40
CA CYS A 232 2.58 -12.09 -7.29
C CYS A 232 3.50 -11.68 -8.45
N ALA A 233 4.00 -12.67 -9.19
CA ALA A 233 4.64 -12.40 -10.47
C ALA A 233 3.68 -11.72 -11.47
N ALA A 234 4.23 -11.04 -12.48
CA ALA A 234 3.45 -10.29 -13.46
C ALA A 234 2.42 -11.18 -14.18
N ASN A 235 1.22 -10.62 -14.40
CA ASN A 235 0.05 -11.29 -15.01
C ASN A 235 -0.57 -12.43 -14.19
N CYS A 236 -0.14 -12.64 -12.96
CA CYS A 236 -0.70 -13.66 -12.06
C CYS A 236 -1.75 -13.07 -11.13
N LEU A 237 -2.97 -13.60 -11.18
CA LEU A 237 -4.11 -13.14 -10.39
C LEU A 237 -4.08 -13.72 -8.97
N THR A 238 -3.61 -14.96 -8.80
CA THR A 238 -3.30 -15.57 -7.50
C THR A 238 -2.03 -16.40 -7.58
N CYS A 239 -1.30 -16.53 -6.48
CA CYS A 239 -0.01 -17.22 -6.43
C CYS A 239 0.29 -17.81 -5.02
N THR A 240 1.42 -18.51 -4.90
CA THR A 240 2.01 -18.99 -3.63
C THR A 240 3.39 -18.42 -3.32
N ALA A 241 4.03 -17.78 -4.30
CA ALA A 241 5.30 -17.07 -4.14
C ALA A 241 5.40 -15.93 -5.16
N THR A 242 6.48 -15.15 -5.08
CA THR A 242 6.81 -14.07 -6.02
C THR A 242 7.36 -14.56 -7.37
N THR A 243 7.66 -15.85 -7.53
CA THR A 243 8.22 -16.41 -8.77
C THR A 243 7.12 -16.74 -9.79
N ASP A 244 7.47 -16.66 -11.07
CA ASP A 244 6.49 -16.79 -12.16
C ASP A 244 5.97 -18.22 -12.34
N ASP A 245 6.65 -19.25 -11.84
CA ASP A 245 6.19 -20.63 -11.79
C ASP A 245 5.17 -20.94 -10.67
N LYS A 246 4.89 -19.97 -9.80
CA LYS A 246 4.08 -20.13 -8.56
C LYS A 246 2.70 -19.50 -8.65
N CYS A 247 2.23 -19.23 -9.87
CA CYS A 247 0.92 -18.69 -10.12
C CYS A 247 -0.14 -19.80 -10.17
N LYS A 248 -1.30 -19.56 -9.55
CA LYS A 248 -2.45 -20.48 -9.47
C LYS A 248 -3.58 -20.09 -10.42
N SER A 249 -3.72 -18.80 -10.67
CA SER A 249 -4.59 -18.24 -11.71
C SER A 249 -3.94 -17.02 -12.35
N CYS A 250 -4.39 -16.68 -13.55
CA CYS A 250 -3.81 -15.62 -14.39
C CYS A 250 -4.82 -14.49 -14.61
N ALA A 251 -4.31 -13.32 -15.00
CA ALA A 251 -5.13 -12.20 -15.46
C ALA A 251 -5.82 -12.52 -16.79
N GLU A 252 -6.82 -11.71 -17.17
CA GLU A 252 -7.50 -11.86 -18.46
C GLU A 252 -6.53 -11.74 -19.64
N GLY A 253 -6.72 -12.58 -20.66
CA GLY A 253 -5.78 -12.71 -21.79
C GLY A 253 -4.54 -13.55 -21.49
N TYR A 254 -4.46 -14.21 -20.33
CA TYR A 254 -3.39 -15.15 -19.97
C TYR A 254 -3.98 -16.49 -19.50
N PHE A 255 -3.31 -17.59 -19.84
CA PHE A 255 -3.64 -18.94 -19.38
C PHE A 255 -2.51 -19.54 -18.53
N LEU A 256 -2.85 -20.50 -17.67
CA LEU A 256 -1.88 -21.18 -16.82
C LEU A 256 -1.13 -22.27 -17.60
N GLY A 257 0.12 -22.00 -17.94
CA GLY A 257 1.08 -22.93 -18.54
C GLY A 257 1.57 -23.96 -17.53
N ALA A 258 0.77 -25.02 -17.34
CA ALA A 258 1.06 -26.17 -16.49
C ALA A 258 0.27 -27.41 -16.92
N ALA A 259 0.84 -28.61 -16.70
CA ALA A 259 0.16 -29.89 -16.89
C ALA A 259 -1.13 -29.97 -16.06
N ASN A 260 -2.18 -30.62 -16.55
CA ASN A 260 -3.53 -30.61 -15.94
C ASN A 260 -3.60 -31.14 -14.49
N THR A 261 -2.63 -31.95 -14.06
CA THR A 261 -2.47 -32.43 -12.68
C THR A 261 -1.80 -31.40 -11.75
N ALA A 262 -1.17 -30.37 -12.30
CA ALA A 262 -0.49 -29.31 -11.56
C ALA A 262 -1.39 -28.10 -11.34
N THR A 263 -1.34 -27.59 -10.11
CA THR A 263 -2.10 -26.44 -9.58
C THR A 263 -1.33 -25.13 -9.67
N GLU A 264 -0.07 -25.16 -10.09
CA GLU A 264 0.84 -24.00 -10.18
C GLU A 264 1.57 -24.03 -11.53
N GLY A 265 1.93 -22.85 -12.05
CA GLY A 265 2.75 -22.70 -13.25
C GLY A 265 2.83 -21.25 -13.72
N LYS A 266 3.32 -21.05 -14.96
CA LYS A 266 3.53 -19.71 -15.54
C LYS A 266 2.28 -19.17 -16.21
N CYS A 267 2.02 -17.87 -16.07
CA CYS A 267 0.93 -17.20 -16.79
C CYS A 267 1.39 -16.75 -18.17
N ILE A 268 0.89 -17.43 -19.21
CA ILE A 268 1.28 -17.22 -20.60
C ILE A 268 0.19 -16.46 -21.34
N LYS A 269 0.57 -15.41 -22.10
CA LYS A 269 -0.37 -14.60 -22.87
C LYS A 269 -1.01 -15.40 -24.02
N CYS A 270 -2.30 -15.21 -24.25
CA CYS A 270 -3.08 -16.00 -25.22
C CYS A 270 -2.60 -15.93 -26.67
N ASP A 271 -1.85 -14.89 -27.06
CA ASP A 271 -1.25 -14.73 -28.39
C ASP A 271 0.22 -15.19 -28.49
N ASN A 272 0.86 -15.59 -27.38
CA ASN A 272 2.28 -15.93 -27.36
C ASN A 272 2.56 -17.32 -27.98
N VAL A 273 2.86 -17.34 -29.27
CA VAL A 273 3.30 -18.55 -30.00
C VAL A 273 4.78 -18.92 -29.81
N ASN A 274 5.55 -18.09 -29.08
CA ASN A 274 7.02 -18.16 -29.01
C ASN A 274 7.57 -18.90 -27.78
N ASP A 275 6.75 -19.21 -26.78
CA ASP A 275 7.18 -20.03 -25.63
C ASP A 275 7.48 -21.49 -26.07
N ASN A 276 8.49 -22.13 -25.47
CA ASN A 276 8.93 -23.45 -25.89
C ASN A 276 8.04 -24.61 -25.38
N SER A 277 7.27 -24.39 -24.31
CA SER A 277 6.45 -25.43 -23.65
C SER A 277 4.95 -25.16 -23.77
N TRP A 278 4.52 -23.91 -23.60
CA TRP A 278 3.12 -23.54 -23.45
C TRP A 278 2.75 -22.43 -24.43
N LYS A 279 2.10 -22.78 -25.53
CA LYS A 279 1.83 -21.82 -26.63
C LYS A 279 0.41 -21.28 -26.62
N GLY A 280 0.28 -19.99 -26.91
CA GLY A 280 -0.97 -19.36 -27.31
C GLY A 280 -1.31 -19.59 -28.80
N VAL A 281 -2.32 -18.88 -29.27
CA VAL A 281 -2.79 -18.84 -30.67
C VAL A 281 -2.62 -17.41 -31.20
N ALA A 282 -1.91 -17.22 -32.31
CA ALA A 282 -1.61 -15.88 -32.82
C ALA A 282 -2.89 -15.06 -33.11
N GLY A 283 -2.99 -13.87 -32.50
CA GLY A 283 -4.17 -12.99 -32.59
C GLY A 283 -5.34 -13.39 -31.69
N CYS A 284 -5.09 -14.13 -30.61
CA CYS A 284 -6.08 -14.57 -29.63
C CYS A 284 -6.08 -13.69 -28.37
N THR A 285 -7.26 -13.21 -27.96
CA THR A 285 -7.46 -12.31 -26.82
C THR A 285 -8.00 -13.01 -25.57
N LYS A 286 -8.72 -14.13 -25.71
CA LYS A 286 -9.07 -15.03 -24.60
C LYS A 286 -8.94 -16.48 -25.03
N CYS A 287 -8.40 -17.32 -24.16
CA CYS A 287 -8.06 -18.70 -24.48
C CYS A 287 -8.20 -19.65 -23.28
N THR A 288 -8.51 -20.90 -23.58
CA THR A 288 -8.63 -21.98 -22.60
C THR A 288 -7.31 -22.75 -22.52
N ARG A 289 -6.84 -23.01 -21.28
CA ARG A 289 -5.64 -23.81 -20.97
C ARG A 289 -5.70 -25.20 -21.66
N PRO A 290 -4.60 -25.69 -22.27
CA PRO A 290 -4.55 -27.03 -22.83
C PRO A 290 -4.82 -28.10 -21.75
N ASN A 291 -5.81 -28.96 -21.97
CA ASN A 291 -6.05 -30.13 -21.12
C ASN A 291 -5.10 -31.27 -21.47
N THR A 292 -3.84 -31.13 -21.06
CA THR A 292 -2.75 -32.09 -21.31
C THR A 292 -2.12 -32.53 -20.00
N SER A 293 -1.86 -33.83 -19.87
CA SER A 293 -1.11 -34.39 -18.74
C SER A 293 0.42 -34.33 -18.94
N GLY A 294 0.87 -33.82 -20.10
CA GLY A 294 2.28 -33.59 -20.41
C GLY A 294 2.77 -32.23 -19.95
N ALA A 295 4.09 -32.03 -19.98
CA ALA A 295 4.76 -30.78 -19.59
C ALA A 295 4.69 -29.65 -20.65
N SER A 296 3.90 -29.84 -21.72
CA SER A 296 3.75 -28.89 -22.82
C SER A 296 2.39 -29.03 -23.52
N GLY A 297 1.95 -27.96 -24.19
CA GLY A 297 0.70 -27.91 -24.95
C GLY A 297 0.37 -26.52 -25.52
N THR A 298 -0.60 -26.46 -26.42
CA THR A 298 -1.10 -25.22 -27.03
C THR A 298 -2.51 -24.92 -26.55
N ALA A 299 -2.77 -23.71 -26.07
CA ALA A 299 -4.10 -23.25 -25.68
C ALA A 299 -5.08 -23.22 -26.86
N THR A 300 -6.37 -23.38 -26.58
CA THR A 300 -7.43 -23.19 -27.56
C THR A 300 -8.00 -21.78 -27.47
N CYS A 301 -8.22 -21.12 -28.60
CA CYS A 301 -8.74 -19.77 -28.62
C CYS A 301 -10.27 -19.71 -28.47
N ASP A 302 -10.75 -18.83 -27.59
CA ASP A 302 -12.17 -18.59 -27.32
C ASP A 302 -12.63 -17.25 -27.91
N GLU A 303 -11.80 -16.21 -27.81
CA GLU A 303 -12.01 -14.91 -28.46
C GLU A 303 -10.74 -14.46 -29.18
N CYS A 304 -10.89 -13.95 -30.41
CA CYS A 304 -9.82 -13.40 -31.22
C CYS A 304 -9.84 -11.86 -31.22
N GLU A 305 -8.78 -11.25 -31.75
CA GLU A 305 -8.72 -9.82 -32.08
C GLU A 305 -9.83 -9.39 -33.07
N ALA A 306 -10.11 -8.09 -33.12
CA ALA A 306 -11.18 -7.53 -33.94
C ALA A 306 -11.01 -7.88 -35.45
N GLY A 307 -12.12 -8.29 -36.08
CA GLY A 307 -12.13 -8.74 -37.49
C GLY A 307 -11.69 -10.20 -37.69
N LYS A 308 -11.35 -10.93 -36.61
CA LYS A 308 -11.04 -12.37 -36.65
C LYS A 308 -12.09 -13.20 -35.88
N LYS A 309 -12.13 -14.49 -36.17
CA LYS A 309 -12.89 -15.51 -35.44
C LYS A 309 -12.01 -16.75 -35.22
N PRO A 310 -12.23 -17.55 -34.17
CA PRO A 310 -11.54 -18.83 -34.02
C PRO A 310 -11.89 -19.77 -35.19
N SER A 311 -10.98 -20.67 -35.55
CA SER A 311 -11.32 -21.88 -36.31
C SER A 311 -12.17 -22.84 -35.47
N GLU A 312 -12.90 -23.77 -36.10
CA GLU A 312 -13.76 -24.73 -35.39
C GLU A 312 -13.00 -25.62 -34.38
N ASP A 313 -11.74 -25.93 -34.65
CA ASP A 313 -10.81 -26.63 -33.74
C ASP A 313 -10.16 -25.72 -32.68
N LYS A 314 -10.45 -24.40 -32.74
CA LYS A 314 -9.91 -23.33 -31.90
C LYS A 314 -8.38 -23.14 -31.98
N THR A 315 -7.68 -23.69 -32.97
CA THR A 315 -6.21 -23.58 -33.07
C THR A 315 -5.71 -22.31 -33.77
N LYS A 316 -6.59 -21.56 -34.47
CA LYS A 316 -6.23 -20.39 -35.29
C LYS A 316 -7.25 -19.26 -35.13
N CYS A 317 -6.81 -18.02 -35.35
CA CYS A 317 -7.67 -16.82 -35.42
C CYS A 317 -7.70 -16.26 -36.84
N ASN A 318 -8.67 -16.70 -37.63
CA ASN A 318 -8.79 -16.42 -39.05
C ASN A 318 -9.58 -15.12 -39.31
N PRO A 319 -9.26 -14.33 -40.35
CA PRO A 319 -10.06 -13.16 -40.73
C PRO A 319 -11.48 -13.60 -41.10
N CYS A 320 -12.51 -12.88 -40.63
CA CYS A 320 -13.89 -13.24 -40.96
C CYS A 320 -14.80 -12.03 -41.10
N ALA A 321 -15.47 -11.92 -42.25
CA ALA A 321 -16.33 -10.79 -42.60
C ALA A 321 -17.80 -10.96 -42.17
N ASP A 322 -18.23 -12.18 -41.83
CA ASP A 322 -19.60 -12.47 -41.39
C ASP A 322 -19.74 -12.26 -39.89
N THR A 323 -20.46 -11.20 -39.49
CA THR A 323 -20.67 -10.86 -38.07
C THR A 323 -21.49 -11.90 -37.32
N ASN A 324 -22.32 -12.67 -38.03
CA ASN A 324 -23.21 -13.70 -37.47
C ASN A 324 -22.52 -15.08 -37.40
N CYS A 325 -21.27 -15.17 -37.84
CA CYS A 325 -20.47 -16.38 -37.70
C CYS A 325 -19.78 -16.45 -36.33
N SER A 326 -19.71 -17.66 -35.77
CA SER A 326 -18.95 -17.94 -34.54
C SER A 326 -17.55 -18.49 -34.83
N PHE A 327 -17.38 -19.31 -35.87
CA PHE A 327 -16.11 -19.97 -36.22
C PHE A 327 -15.84 -19.93 -37.73
N CYS A 328 -14.64 -19.55 -38.16
CA CYS A 328 -14.31 -19.37 -39.59
C CYS A 328 -12.99 -20.03 -39.99
N ASP A 329 -12.91 -20.52 -41.24
CA ASP A 329 -11.74 -21.19 -41.80
C ASP A 329 -10.64 -20.21 -42.28
N GLU A 330 -9.51 -20.73 -42.75
CA GLU A 330 -8.37 -19.93 -43.22
C GLU A 330 -8.69 -19.09 -44.48
N GLN A 331 -9.76 -19.44 -45.20
CA GLN A 331 -10.26 -18.72 -46.37
C GLN A 331 -11.27 -17.62 -45.98
N GLY A 332 -11.64 -17.53 -44.70
CA GLY A 332 -12.60 -16.58 -44.16
C GLY A 332 -14.06 -16.94 -44.41
N ALA A 333 -14.35 -18.18 -44.82
CA ALA A 333 -15.70 -18.70 -44.87
C ALA A 333 -16.14 -19.20 -43.49
N CYS A 334 -17.43 -19.10 -43.21
CA CYS A 334 -17.98 -19.55 -41.94
C CYS A 334 -18.04 -21.09 -41.88
N GLN A 335 -17.54 -21.65 -40.78
CA GLN A 335 -17.68 -23.08 -40.44
C GLN A 335 -18.92 -23.32 -39.58
N LYS A 336 -19.23 -22.39 -38.65
CA LYS A 336 -20.36 -22.50 -37.73
C LYS A 336 -20.90 -21.14 -37.31
N CYS A 337 -22.21 -20.96 -37.47
CA CYS A 337 -22.93 -19.74 -37.14
C CYS A 337 -23.23 -19.58 -35.65
N SER A 338 -23.54 -18.35 -35.25
CA SER A 338 -24.12 -18.01 -33.96
C SER A 338 -25.60 -18.42 -33.87
N ASP A 339 -26.14 -18.48 -32.66
CA ASP A 339 -27.52 -18.90 -32.42
C ASP A 339 -28.55 -18.05 -33.21
N GLY A 340 -29.53 -18.73 -33.81
CA GLY A 340 -30.54 -18.09 -34.67
C GLY A 340 -30.16 -18.00 -36.16
N TYR A 341 -28.97 -18.49 -36.56
CA TYR A 341 -28.51 -18.52 -37.94
C TYR A 341 -28.16 -19.94 -38.43
N THR A 342 -28.35 -20.17 -39.73
CA THR A 342 -28.04 -21.41 -40.45
C THR A 342 -26.93 -21.18 -41.48
N LEU A 343 -26.06 -22.18 -41.62
CA LEU A 343 -24.93 -22.11 -42.54
C LEU A 343 -25.37 -22.43 -43.98
N GLU A 344 -25.24 -21.44 -44.87
CA GLU A 344 -25.52 -21.56 -46.30
C GLU A 344 -24.27 -21.16 -47.10
N GLY A 345 -23.62 -22.11 -47.76
CA GLY A 345 -22.49 -21.84 -48.67
C GLY A 345 -21.29 -21.12 -48.05
N GLY A 346 -21.01 -21.35 -46.76
CA GLY A 346 -19.93 -20.67 -46.03
C GLY A 346 -20.31 -19.29 -45.48
N LYS A 347 -21.61 -18.97 -45.38
CA LYS A 347 -22.13 -17.74 -44.76
C LYS A 347 -23.33 -18.04 -43.85
N CYS A 348 -23.66 -17.11 -42.97
CA CYS A 348 -24.76 -17.25 -42.01
C CYS A 348 -26.02 -16.54 -42.50
N ALA A 349 -26.96 -17.31 -43.03
CA ALA A 349 -28.33 -16.86 -43.27
C ALA A 349 -29.12 -16.90 -41.96
N SER A 350 -30.05 -15.95 -41.75
CA SER A 350 -30.98 -16.03 -40.62
C SER A 350 -31.82 -17.30 -40.73
N SER A 351 -31.97 -18.06 -39.64
CA SER A 351 -32.79 -19.29 -39.58
C SER A 351 -34.30 -19.03 -39.76
N SER A 352 -34.70 -17.83 -40.14
CA SER A 352 -36.06 -17.41 -40.49
C SER A 352 -36.54 -18.01 -41.82
N ALA A 353 -36.36 -19.32 -42.01
CA ALA A 353 -37.10 -20.15 -42.97
C ALA A 353 -38.58 -20.32 -42.53
N ASN A 354 -39.22 -19.21 -42.16
CA ASN A 354 -40.61 -19.17 -41.73
C ASN A 354 -41.52 -19.26 -42.96
N ARG A 355 -41.57 -20.46 -43.58
CA ARG A 355 -42.57 -20.86 -44.58
C ARG A 355 -43.96 -21.03 -43.93
N SER A 356 -44.40 -20.02 -43.21
CA SER A 356 -45.77 -19.85 -42.72
C SER A 356 -46.43 -18.74 -43.52
N GLY A 357 -46.95 -19.09 -44.70
CA GLY A 357 -47.78 -18.18 -45.50
C GLY A 357 -49.14 -17.96 -44.81
N LEU A 358 -49.14 -17.12 -43.77
CA LEU A 358 -50.33 -16.74 -43.00
C LEU A 358 -50.47 -15.22 -43.01
N SER A 359 -51.66 -14.77 -43.41
CA SER A 359 -51.97 -13.35 -43.65
C SER A 359 -51.85 -12.50 -42.39
N THR A 360 -51.59 -11.20 -42.58
CA THR A 360 -51.45 -10.17 -41.53
C THR A 360 -52.80 -9.83 -40.87
N GLY A 361 -53.45 -10.82 -40.25
CA GLY A 361 -54.87 -10.71 -39.86
C GLY A 361 -55.33 -11.70 -38.79
N ALA A 362 -54.52 -11.98 -37.77
CA ALA A 362 -54.93 -12.82 -36.62
C ALA A 362 -54.22 -12.51 -35.28
N ILE A 363 -53.81 -11.26 -35.02
CA ILE A 363 -53.20 -10.88 -33.73
C ILE A 363 -54.27 -10.36 -32.77
N ALA A 364 -54.95 -11.30 -32.09
CA ALA A 364 -55.79 -11.02 -30.92
C ALA A 364 -55.94 -12.29 -30.05
N GLY A 365 -55.67 -12.19 -28.75
CA GLY A 365 -56.30 -13.09 -27.76
C GLY A 365 -55.47 -14.15 -27.00
N ILE A 366 -54.13 -14.13 -26.98
CA ILE A 366 -53.34 -15.01 -26.08
C ILE A 366 -52.39 -14.21 -25.16
N SER A 367 -52.96 -13.46 -24.22
CA SER A 367 -52.19 -12.79 -23.15
C SER A 367 -52.92 -12.68 -21.80
N VAL A 368 -54.25 -12.84 -21.78
CA VAL A 368 -55.07 -12.67 -20.55
C VAL A 368 -55.06 -13.93 -19.67
N ALA A 369 -55.10 -15.13 -20.27
CA ALA A 369 -55.23 -16.39 -19.54
C ALA A 369 -54.08 -16.64 -18.55
N ALA A 370 -52.84 -16.39 -18.95
CA ALA A 370 -51.67 -16.58 -18.09
C ALA A 370 -51.69 -15.65 -16.87
N VAL A 371 -52.07 -14.38 -17.06
CA VAL A 371 -52.13 -13.38 -15.98
C VAL A 371 -53.22 -13.75 -14.95
N VAL A 372 -54.38 -14.23 -15.41
CA VAL A 372 -55.45 -14.69 -14.51
C VAL A 372 -55.03 -15.92 -13.70
N VAL A 373 -54.37 -16.90 -14.32
CA VAL A 373 -53.90 -18.11 -13.62
C VAL A 373 -52.83 -17.78 -12.58
N VAL A 374 -51.83 -16.96 -12.92
CA VAL A 374 -50.76 -16.55 -11.98
C VAL A 374 -51.34 -15.67 -10.86
N GLY A 375 -52.19 -14.71 -11.18
CA GLY A 375 -52.86 -13.85 -10.20
C GLY A 375 -53.74 -14.64 -9.22
N GLY A 376 -54.48 -15.64 -9.71
CA GLY A 376 -55.28 -16.54 -8.87
C GLY A 376 -54.43 -17.39 -7.92
N LEU A 377 -53.32 -17.95 -8.39
CA LEU A 377 -52.38 -18.73 -7.57
C LEU A 377 -51.74 -17.88 -6.47
N VAL A 378 -51.26 -16.67 -6.80
CA VAL A 378 -50.66 -15.76 -5.81
C VAL A 378 -51.70 -15.30 -4.79
N GLY A 379 -52.91 -14.94 -5.23
CA GLY A 379 -54.01 -14.55 -4.34
C GLY A 379 -54.41 -15.66 -3.36
N PHE A 380 -54.52 -16.91 -3.85
CA PHE A 380 -54.82 -18.06 -3.00
C PHE A 380 -53.71 -18.35 -1.97
N LEU A 381 -52.44 -18.28 -2.38
CA LEU A 381 -51.30 -18.46 -1.47
C LEU A 381 -51.25 -17.37 -0.38
N CYS A 382 -51.44 -16.10 -0.74
CA CYS A 382 -51.50 -15.00 0.22
C CYS A 382 -52.66 -15.18 1.22
N TRP A 383 -53.86 -15.55 0.75
CA TRP A 383 -55.00 -15.81 1.64
C TRP A 383 -54.73 -16.99 2.59
N TRP A 384 -54.18 -18.09 2.06
CA TRP A 384 -53.86 -19.29 2.82
C TRP A 384 -52.86 -19.01 3.96
N PHE A 385 -51.78 -18.27 3.68
CA PHE A 385 -50.80 -17.92 4.71
C PHE A 385 -51.34 -16.92 5.75
N VAL A 386 -52.12 -15.92 5.33
CA VAL A 386 -52.64 -14.90 6.26
C VAL A 386 -53.74 -15.46 7.17
N CYS A 387 -54.69 -16.25 6.65
CA CYS A 387 -55.80 -16.76 7.45
C CYS A 387 -55.46 -18.03 8.25
N ARG A 388 -54.46 -18.82 7.86
CA ARG A 388 -54.07 -20.03 8.62
C ARG A 388 -53.20 -19.73 9.85
N GLY A 389 -52.67 -18.51 9.98
CA GLY A 389 -51.93 -18.05 11.16
C GLY A 389 -52.79 -17.50 12.30
N LYS A 390 -54.12 -17.72 12.29
CA LYS A 390 -55.05 -17.13 13.27
C LYS A 390 -56.24 -18.03 13.64
N ALA A 391 -55.97 -19.31 13.84
CA ALA A 391 -56.84 -20.31 14.46
C ALA A 391 -56.02 -21.13 15.47
#